data_AF-A0A6L3N5F2-F1
#
_entry.id   AF-A0A6L3N5F2-F1
#
_cell.length_a   1.000
_cell.length_b   1.000
_cell.length_c   1.000
_cell.angle_alpha   90.00
_cell.angle_beta   90.00
_cell.angle_gamma   90.00
#
_symmetry.space_group_name_H-M   'P 1'
#
loop_
_entity.id
_entity.type
_entity.pdbx_description
1 polymer ?
#
loop_
_entity_poly.entity_id
_entity_poly.type
_entity_poly.pdbx_seq_one_letter_code
_entity_poly.pdbx_strand_id
1 'polypeptide(L)' 'RVLGRFGWGPWAALAIGAVLFGAAHAAAGWPWIVLGTVAGIGYGLAWRRGGLLASALAHAGLNAIHFGLFTYPMLAVAR' A
#
# COMPACT_ATOMS: atom_id res chain seq x y z
N ARG A 1 -17.78 2.01 -13.93
CA ARG A 1 -18.15 1.09 -12.82
C ARG A 1 -18.44 -0.32 -13.37
N VAL A 2 -17.46 -1.00 -13.97
CA VAL A 2 -17.69 -2.29 -14.68
C VAL A 2 -17.94 -3.45 -13.72
N LEU A 3 -17.23 -3.49 -12.59
CA LEU A 3 -17.34 -4.55 -11.59
C LEU A 3 -18.46 -4.34 -10.56
N GLY A 4 -19.14 -3.20 -10.58
CA GLY A 4 -20.18 -2.86 -9.58
C GLY A 4 -21.46 -3.69 -9.67
N ARG A 5 -21.61 -4.49 -10.73
CA ARG A 5 -22.75 -5.40 -10.95
C ARG A 5 -22.65 -6.71 -10.16
N PHE A 6 -21.48 -7.03 -9.61
CA PHE A 6 -21.24 -8.27 -8.88
C PHE A 6 -20.75 -7.99 -7.46
N GLY A 7 -21.27 -8.71 -6.46
CA GLY A 7 -20.90 -8.52 -5.04
C GLY A 7 -19.40 -8.71 -4.74
N TRP A 8 -18.68 -9.46 -5.58
CA TRP A 8 -17.23 -9.67 -5.49
C TRP A 8 -16.39 -8.59 -6.20
N GLY A 9 -17.00 -7.79 -7.07
CA GLY A 9 -16.32 -6.81 -7.90
C GLY A 9 -15.45 -5.79 -7.13
N PRO A 10 -15.93 -5.23 -6.00
CA PRO A 10 -15.10 -4.36 -5.17
C PRO A 10 -13.85 -5.06 -4.63
N TRP A 11 -13.97 -6.32 -4.20
CA TRP A 11 -12.86 -7.11 -3.63
C TRP A 11 -11.83 -7.50 -4.69
N ALA A 12 -12.28 -7.86 -5.89
CA ALA A 12 -11.40 -8.06 -7.03
C ALA A 12 -10.64 -6.76 -7.40
N ALA A 13 -11.32 -5.62 -7.44
CA ALA A 13 -10.67 -4.33 -7.71
C ALA A 13 -9.60 -3.98 -6.67
N LEU A 14 -9.88 -4.27 -5.39
CA LEU A 14 -8.90 -4.09 -4.31
C LEU A 14 -7.70 -5.02 -4.48
N ALA A 15 -7.93 -6.31 -4.73
CA ALA A 15 -6.86 -7.29 -4.89
C ALA A 15 -5.97 -6.96 -6.09
N ILE A 16 -6.56 -6.65 -7.24
CA ILE A 16 -5.83 -6.25 -8.45
C ILE A 16 -5.03 -4.97 -8.18
N GLY A 17 -5.66 -3.95 -7.58
CA GLY A 17 -4.97 -2.70 -7.25
C GLY A 17 -3.78 -2.91 -6.31
N ALA A 18 -3.94 -3.73 -5.28
CA ALA A 18 -2.87 -4.06 -4.34
C ALA A 18 -1.70 -4.82 -4.99
N VAL A 19 -2.01 -5.80 -5.85
CA VAL A 19 -0.97 -6.55 -6.59
C VAL A 19 -0.21 -5.64 -7.55
N LEU A 20 -0.91 -4.81 -8.34
CA LEU A 20 -0.27 -3.85 -9.24
C LEU A 20 0.59 -2.84 -8.49
N PHE A 21 0.11 -2.36 -7.34
CA PHE A 21 0.86 -1.44 -6.50
C PHE A 21 2.15 -2.10 -5.96
N GLY A 22 2.09 -3.34 -5.48
CA GLY A 22 3.29 -4.06 -5.06
C GLY A 22 4.26 -4.31 -6.22
N ALA A 23 3.75 -4.72 -7.39
CA ALA A 23 4.56 -4.95 -8.58
C ALA A 23 5.32 -3.67 -9.03
N ALA A 24 4.74 -2.49 -8.85
CA ALA A 24 5.42 -1.21 -9.12
C ALA A 24 6.68 -0.98 -8.26
N HIS A 25 6.83 -1.70 -7.14
CA HIS A 25 8.00 -1.63 -6.27
C HIS A 25 9.08 -2.67 -6.62
N ALA A 26 8.96 -3.35 -7.75
CA ALA A 26 9.93 -4.37 -8.18
C ALA A 26 11.38 -3.86 -8.25
N ALA A 27 11.58 -2.57 -8.56
CA ALA A 27 12.90 -1.95 -8.59
C ALA A 27 13.63 -1.96 -7.23
N ALA A 28 12.89 -2.06 -6.12
CA ALA A 28 13.46 -2.16 -4.77
C ALA A 28 13.75 -3.61 -4.35
N GLY A 29 13.33 -4.61 -5.15
CA GLY A 29 13.50 -6.04 -4.88
C GLY A 29 12.23 -6.74 -4.42
N TRP A 30 12.25 -8.08 -4.42
CA TRP A 30 11.07 -8.91 -4.11
C TRP A 30 10.43 -8.65 -2.73
N PRO A 31 11.15 -8.31 -1.64
CA PRO A 31 10.50 -8.03 -0.36
C PRO A 31 9.58 -6.82 -0.44
N TRP A 32 9.96 -5.82 -1.24
CA TRP A 32 9.17 -4.61 -1.45
C TRP A 32 7.92 -4.85 -2.30
N ILE A 33 7.94 -5.86 -3.16
CA ILE A 33 6.73 -6.30 -3.87
C ILE A 33 5.71 -6.84 -2.86
N VAL A 34 6.14 -7.74 -1.98
CA VAL A 34 5.27 -8.36 -0.96
C VAL A 34 4.76 -7.31 0.02
N LEU A 35 5.65 -6.51 0.61
CA LEU A 35 5.30 -5.46 1.55
C LEU A 35 4.41 -4.39 0.90
N GLY A 36 4.74 -3.98 -0.33
CA GLY A 36 3.94 -3.06 -1.12
C GLY A 36 2.53 -3.59 -1.37
N THR A 37 2.36 -4.87 -1.74
CA THR A 37 1.04 -5.47 -1.91
C THR A 37 0.24 -5.47 -0.60
N VAL A 38 0.84 -5.86 0.52
CA VAL A 38 0.17 -5.83 1.84
C VAL A 38 -0.26 -4.40 2.20
N ALA A 39 0.62 -3.42 2.00
CA ALA A 39 0.30 -2.01 2.23
C ALA A 39 -0.82 -1.52 1.30
N GLY A 40 -0.80 -1.92 0.02
CA GLY A 40 -1.83 -1.63 -0.97
C GLY A 40 -3.23 -2.13 -0.59
N ILE A 41 -3.33 -3.30 0.07
CA ILE A 41 -4.58 -3.78 0.66
C ILE A 41 -5.10 -2.79 1.71
N GLY A 42 -4.23 -2.36 2.63
CA GLY A 42 -4.55 -1.38 3.66
C GLY A 42 -5.02 -0.04 3.08
N TYR A 43 -4.33 0.47 2.06
CA TYR A 43 -4.70 1.71 1.35
C TYR A 43 -6.05 1.57 0.65
N GLY A 44 -6.31 0.44 0.00
CA GLY A 44 -7.61 0.13 -0.62
C GLY A 44 -8.76 0.06 0.39
N LEU A 45 -8.50 -0.44 1.61
CA LEU A 45 -9.48 -0.42 2.70
C LEU A 45 -9.72 0.99 3.26
N ALA A 46 -8.68 1.82 3.35
CA ALA A 46 -8.82 3.24 3.72
C ALA A 46 -9.62 4.01 2.67
N TRP A 47 -9.37 3.76 1.38
CA TRP A 47 -10.11 4.34 0.27
C TRP A 47 -11.62 4.03 0.34
N ARG A 48 -12.00 2.80 0.71
CA ARG A 48 -13.41 2.42 0.84
C ARG A 48 -14.14 3.15 1.96
N ARG A 49 -13.42 3.57 3.01
CA ARG A 49 -14.00 4.25 4.17
C ARG A 49 -14.00 5.78 4.05
N GLY A 50 -12.99 6.36 3.40
CA GLY A 50 -12.80 7.81 3.36
C GLY A 50 -12.30 8.39 2.03
N GLY A 51 -12.36 7.60 0.95
CA GLY A 51 -11.99 8.04 -0.40
C GLY A 51 -10.48 8.26 -0.59
N LEU A 52 -10.14 9.04 -1.62
CA LEU A 52 -8.76 9.25 -2.06
C LEU A 52 -7.86 9.83 -0.96
N LEU A 53 -8.36 10.84 -0.23
CA LEU A 53 -7.57 11.49 0.82
C LEU A 53 -7.22 10.52 1.95
N ALA A 54 -8.17 9.68 2.39
CA ALA A 54 -7.90 8.67 3.41
C ALA A 54 -6.82 7.66 2.95
N SER A 55 -6.87 7.24 1.69
CA SER A 55 -5.83 6.38 1.10
C SER A 55 -4.47 7.07 1.03
N ALA A 56 -4.44 8.35 0.63
CA ALA A 56 -3.21 9.13 0.54
C ALA A 56 -2.58 9.35 1.92
N LEU A 57 -3.39 9.66 2.94
CA LEU A 57 -2.93 9.80 4.32
C LEU A 57 -2.42 8.48 4.90
N ALA A 58 -3.11 7.36 4.64
CA ALA A 58 -2.63 6.04 5.07
C ALA A 58 -1.27 5.70 4.43
N HIS A 59 -1.11 6.01 3.14
CA HIS A 59 0.16 5.82 2.43
C HIS A 59 1.28 6.72 2.98
N ALA A 60 1.03 8.03 3.08
CA ALA A 60 2.01 8.97 3.60
C ALA A 60 2.38 8.66 5.06
N GLY A 61 1.40 8.30 5.90
CA GLY A 61 1.61 7.92 7.29
C GLY A 61 2.46 6.67 7.44
N LEU A 62 2.20 5.61 6.65
CA LEU A 62 3.04 4.41 6.67
C LEU A 62 4.48 4.73 6.27
N ASN A 63 4.67 5.56 5.24
CA ASN A 63 6.00 6.00 4.83
C ASN A 63 6.70 6.81 5.93
N ALA A 64 6.01 7.77 6.55
CA ALA A 64 6.57 8.58 7.63
C ALA A 64 7.01 7.72 8.83
N ILE A 65 6.18 6.76 9.23
CA ILE A 65 6.51 5.79 10.29
C ILE A 65 7.72 4.94 9.87
N HIS A 66 7.71 4.41 8.65
CA HIS A 66 8.81 3.60 8.11
C HIS A 66 10.14 4.37 8.11
N PHE A 67 10.15 5.58 7.55
CA PHE A 67 11.33 6.44 7.52
C PHE A 67 11.80 6.82 8.93
N GLY A 68 10.90 7.34 9.76
CA GLY A 68 11.25 7.89 11.08
C GLY A 68 11.67 6.84 12.10
N LEU A 69 11.04 5.66 12.07
CA LEU A 69 11.24 4.63 13.11
C LEU A 69 12.12 3.46 12.68
N PHE A 70 12.32 3.25 11.38
CA PHE A 70 13.10 2.11 10.88
C PHE A 70 14.31 2.56 10.08
N THR A 71 14.10 3.27 8.95
CA THR A 71 15.19 3.62 8.02
C THR A 71 16.30 4.44 8.69
N TYR A 72 15.95 5.55 9.35
CA TYR A 72 16.95 6.43 9.95
C TYR A 72 17.58 5.87 11.23
N PRO A 73 16.83 5.23 12.15
CA PRO A 73 17.44 4.52 13.26
C PRO A 73 18.42 3.42 12.81
N MET A 74 18.08 2.64 11.79
CA MET A 74 18.99 1.65 11.21
C MET A 74 20.24 2.31 10.59
N LEU A 75 20.07 3.42 9.86
CA LEU A 75 21.19 4.17 9.29
C LEU A 75 22.10 4.76 10.38
N ALA A 76 21.55 5.21 11.50
CA ALA A 76 22.30 5.77 12.61
C ALA A 76 23.16 4.70 13.32
N VAL A 77 22.68 3.47 13.45
CA VAL A 77 23.42 2.34 14.05
C VAL A 77 24.43 1.72 13.08
N ALA A 78 24.20 1.84 11.77
CA ALA A 78 25.11 1.33 10.73
C ALA A 78 26.35 2.21 10.49
N ARG A 79 26.41 3.40 11.11
CA ARG A 79 27.57 4.30 11.11
C ARG A 79 28.44 4.05 12.34
#